data_AF-A0A352RLA9-F1
#
_entry.id   AF-A0A352RLA9-F1
#
_cell.length_a   1.000
_cell.length_b   1.000
_cell.length_c   1.000
_cell.angle_alpha   90.00
_cell.angle_beta   90.00
_cell.angle_gamma   90.00
#
_symmetry.space_group_name_H-M   'P 1'
#
loop_
_entity.id
_entity.type
_entity.pdbx_description
1 polymer ?
#
loop_
_entity_poly.entity_id
_entity_poly.type
_entity_poly.pdbx_seq_one_letter_code
_entity_poly.pdbx_strand_id
1 'polypeptide(L)' 'MGKKKAVFLTAMADEDQKTASGANASFDLTADYLGWEIVGRLNVGGCSTADDLRKKGLTAAYELGKNL' A
#
# COMPACT_ATOMS: atom_id res chain seq x y z
N MET A 1 -18.51 15.49 4.67
CA MET A 1 -18.18 14.08 4.33
C MET A 1 -17.42 13.49 5.52
N GLY A 2 -17.84 12.32 6.04
CA GLY A 2 -17.07 11.66 7.10
C GLY A 2 -15.68 11.27 6.59
N LYS A 3 -14.63 11.53 7.38
CA LYS A 3 -13.26 11.09 7.06
C LYS A 3 -13.26 9.57 6.89
N LYS A 4 -13.13 9.09 5.66
CA LYS A 4 -12.91 7.66 5.39
C LYS A 4 -11.44 7.35 5.66
N LYS A 5 -11.15 6.12 6.10
CA LYS A 5 -9.79 5.62 6.20
C LYS A 5 -9.36 4.99 4.87
N ALA A 6 -8.08 5.11 4.55
CA ALA A 6 -7.48 4.55 3.34
C ALA A 6 -6.14 3.88 3.67
N VAL A 7 -5.88 2.76 3.01
CA VAL A 7 -4.59 2.07 3.02
C VAL A 7 -4.15 1.87 1.58
N PHE A 8 -2.84 1.96 1.34
CA PHE A 8 -2.24 1.63 0.05
C PHE A 8 -1.36 0.39 0.16
N LEU A 9 -1.68 -0.65 -0.61
CA LEU A 9 -0.93 -1.90 -0.67
C LEU A 9 -0.40 -2.08 -2.09
N THR A 10 0.92 -2.20 -2.26
CA THR A 10 1.54 -2.49 -3.55
C THR A 10 2.46 -3.70 -3.46
N ALA A 11 2.44 -4.52 -4.50
CA ALA A 11 3.41 -5.56 -4.76
C ALA A 11 4.12 -5.22 -6.08
N MET A 12 5.45 -5.31 -6.08
CA MET A 12 6.29 -4.84 -7.17
C MET A 12 7.34 -5.90 -7.49
N ALA A 13 7.65 -6.06 -8.78
CA ALA A 13 8.73 -6.97 -9.21
C ALA A 13 10.11 -6.49 -8.72
N ASP A 14 10.35 -5.18 -8.75
CA ASP A 14 11.60 -4.59 -8.27
C ASP A 14 11.72 -4.74 -6.75
N GLU A 15 12.92 -4.96 -6.26
CA GLU A 15 13.24 -4.97 -4.83
C GLU A 15 13.37 -3.55 -4.28
N ASP A 16 13.79 -2.59 -5.12
CA ASP A 16 13.92 -1.19 -4.74
C ASP A 16 12.56 -0.53 -4.55
N GLN A 17 12.30 -0.12 -3.30
CA GLN A 17 11.09 0.58 -2.88
C GLN A 17 10.88 1.93 -3.58
N LYS A 18 11.92 2.52 -4.18
CA LYS A 18 11.83 3.76 -4.96
C LYS A 18 10.90 3.62 -6.15
N THR A 19 10.74 2.42 -6.72
CA THR A 19 9.82 2.19 -7.84
C THR A 19 8.35 2.44 -7.48
N ALA A 20 7.96 2.28 -6.21
CA ALA A 20 6.62 2.66 -5.74
C ALA A 20 6.40 4.19 -5.61
N SER A 21 7.43 5.03 -5.71
CA SER A 21 7.32 6.46 -5.37
C SER A 21 6.22 7.20 -6.15
N GLY A 22 6.08 6.95 -7.45
CA GLY A 22 5.03 7.57 -8.25
C GLY A 22 3.61 7.13 -7.86
N ALA A 23 3.45 5.83 -7.53
CA ALA A 23 2.18 5.28 -7.09
C ALA A 23 1.81 5.81 -5.69
N ASN A 24 2.79 5.89 -4.79
CA ASN A 24 2.65 6.49 -3.46
C ASN A 24 2.19 7.95 -3.54
N ALA A 25 2.84 8.75 -4.38
CA ALA A 25 2.50 10.17 -4.54
C ALA A 25 1.09 10.36 -5.11
N SER A 26 0.71 9.52 -6.09
CA SER A 26 -0.64 9.53 -6.66
C SER A 26 -1.71 9.17 -5.61
N PHE A 27 -1.43 8.19 -4.76
CA PHE A 27 -2.30 7.82 -3.66
C PHE A 27 -2.47 8.96 -2.65
N ASP A 28 -1.38 9.62 -2.27
CA ASP A 28 -1.40 10.75 -1.31
C ASP A 28 -2.27 11.89 -1.83
N LEU A 29 -2.08 12.29 -3.08
CA LEU A 29 -2.88 13.35 -3.72
C LEU A 29 -4.36 12.96 -3.82
N THR A 30 -4.66 11.70 -4.10
CA THR A 30 -6.04 11.20 -4.19
C THR A 30 -6.72 11.22 -2.82
N ALA A 31 -6.04 10.73 -1.78
CA ALA A 31 -6.56 10.73 -0.42
C ALA A 31 -6.79 12.16 0.08
N ASP A 32 -5.87 13.08 -0.19
CA ASP A 32 -6.00 14.50 0.15
C ASP A 32 -7.21 15.14 -0.54
N TYR A 33 -7.34 14.98 -1.86
CA TYR A 33 -8.49 15.47 -2.63
C TYR A 33 -9.83 14.98 -2.09
N LEU A 34 -9.90 13.71 -1.67
CA LEU A 34 -11.13 13.09 -1.15
C LEU A 34 -11.35 13.34 0.35
N GLY A 35 -10.39 13.96 1.06
CA GLY A 35 -10.43 14.17 2.50
C GLY A 35 -10.36 12.86 3.30
N TRP A 36 -9.61 11.87 2.81
CA TRP A 36 -9.44 10.57 3.46
C TRP A 36 -8.23 10.57 4.39
N GLU A 37 -8.35 9.86 5.50
CA GLU A 37 -7.25 9.59 6.42
C GLU A 37 -6.43 8.41 5.93
N ILE A 38 -5.16 8.64 5.61
CA ILE A 38 -4.22 7.57 5.29
C ILE A 38 -3.82 6.89 6.61
N VAL A 39 -4.28 5.66 6.82
CA VAL A 39 -3.97 4.88 8.03
C VAL A 39 -2.87 3.85 7.81
N GLY A 40 -2.36 3.72 6.58
CA GLY A 40 -1.19 2.90 6.32
C GLY A 40 -0.79 2.78 4.86
N ARG A 41 0.46 2.33 4.66
CA ARG A 41 1.04 2.01 3.37
C ARG A 41 1.95 0.81 3.50
N LEU A 42 1.88 -0.12 2.56
CA LEU A 42 2.78 -1.24 2.44
C LEU A 42 3.21 -1.41 0.99
N ASN A 43 4.51 -1.36 0.77
CA ASN A 43 5.12 -1.65 -0.52
C ASN A 43 5.98 -2.90 -0.37
N VAL A 44 5.69 -3.94 -1.14
CA VAL A 44 6.39 -5.22 -1.11
C VAL A 44 7.13 -5.38 -2.44
N GLY A 45 8.46 -5.40 -2.38
CA GLY A 45 9.31 -5.63 -3.55
C GLY A 45 9.59 -7.12 -3.80
N GLY A 46 10.24 -7.41 -4.93
CA GLY A 46 10.64 -8.78 -5.31
C GLY A 46 9.48 -9.71 -5.62
N CYS A 47 8.31 -9.17 -6.01
CA CYS A 47 7.08 -9.88 -6.28
C CYS A 47 6.69 -9.78 -7.76
N SER A 48 7.35 -10.58 -8.61
CA SER A 48 7.04 -10.62 -10.06
C SER A 48 5.77 -11.42 -10.35
N THR A 49 5.45 -12.38 -9.47
CA THR A 49 4.28 -13.24 -9.51
C THR A 49 3.62 -13.32 -8.14
N ALA A 50 2.42 -13.90 -8.07
CA ALA A 50 1.74 -14.11 -6.79
C ALA A 50 2.52 -15.05 -5.85
N ASP A 51 3.24 -16.03 -6.39
CA ASP A 51 4.00 -17.02 -5.63
C ASP A 51 5.24 -16.43 -4.91
N ASP A 52 5.69 -15.26 -5.36
CA ASP A 52 6.80 -14.53 -4.75
C ASP A 52 6.39 -13.88 -3.42
N LEU A 53 5.09 -13.66 -3.20
CA LEU A 53 4.58 -13.06 -1.97
C LEU A 53 4.90 -13.95 -0.77
N ARG A 54 5.73 -13.43 0.13
CA ARG A 54 6.12 -14.14 1.35
C ARG A 54 5.13 -13.86 2.49
N LYS A 55 5.08 -14.80 3.45
CA LYS A 55 4.24 -14.70 4.66
C LYS A 55 4.34 -13.34 5.36
N LYS A 56 5.55 -12.76 5.43
CA LYS A 56 5.77 -11.43 6.01
C LYS A 56 4.93 -10.33 5.31
N GLY A 57 4.91 -10.30 3.98
CA GLY A 57 4.14 -9.33 3.21
C GLY A 57 2.63 -9.54 3.38
N LEU A 58 2.18 -10.79 3.33
CA LEU A 58 0.77 -11.15 3.54
C LEU A 58 0.28 -10.77 4.95
N THR A 59 1.08 -11.05 5.99
CA THR A 59 0.76 -10.66 7.37
C THR A 59 0.73 -9.15 7.52
N ALA A 60 1.70 -8.42 6.98
CA ALA A 60 1.69 -6.96 7.05
C ALA A 60 0.45 -6.34 6.36
N ALA A 61 0.05 -6.89 5.20
CA ALA A 61 -1.16 -6.46 4.51
C ALA A 61 -2.43 -6.74 5.33
N TYR A 62 -2.54 -7.94 5.93
CA TYR A 62 -3.66 -8.31 6.79
C TYR A 62 -3.79 -7.40 8.03
N GLU A 63 -2.66 -7.10 8.67
CA GLU A 63 -2.60 -6.25 9.86
C GLU A 63 -3.02 -4.80 9.57
N LEU A 64 -2.75 -4.29 8.37
CA LEU A 64 -3.26 -3.00 7.92
C LEU A 64 -4.75 -3.06 7.59
N GLY A 65 -5.20 -4.13 6.93
CA GLY A 65 -6.59 -4.28 6.50
C GLY A 65 -7.60 -4.47 7.63
N LYS A 66 -7.20 -5.12 8.75
CA LYS A 66 -8.13 -5.45 9.84
C LYS A 66 -8.66 -4.23 10.63
N ASN A 67 -8.01 -3.07 10.51
CA ASN A 67 -8.32 -1.85 11.27
C ASN A 67 -8.96 -0.73 10.42
N LEU A 68 -9.27 -1.05 9.16
CA LEU A 68 -9.97 -0.17 8.21
C LEU A 68 -11.45 -0.05 8.54
#